data_AF-A0A8X8C0W9-F1
#
_entry.id   AF-A0A8X8C0W9-F1
#
_cell.length_a   1.000
_cell.length_b   1.000
_cell.length_c   1.000
_cell.angle_alpha   90.00
_cell.angle_beta   90.00
_cell.angle_gamma   90.00
#
_symmetry.space_group_name_H-M   'P 1'
#
loop_
_entity.id
_entity.type
_entity.pdbx_description
1 polymer ?
#
loop_
_entity_poly.entity_id
_entity_poly.type
_entity_poly.pdbx_seq_one_letter_code
_entity_poly.pdbx_strand_id
1 'polypeptide(L)'
;MLMALLPPLSTVSSTIDGVTTTSSNPAFLHWTIQDQIILGAINSTHTEKMFTSITQCITSRSAWTILETLFTSQSRAHTMQVHYQMATLKKGSSFVPNYFQRFQSLTDSLASMGQPLNDFEMVAFLLVRLGPNYDPLMMLVTARVEPFSIEEIYDHLLSHELKLEHHQSVIDLSITRAHYAALGGNSLCHSHSSHNYIHRAPPFGQGPSHGNSNR
;
A
#
# COMPACT_ATOMS: atom_id res chain seq x y z
N MET A 1 -37.92 -2.29 5.08
CA MET A 1 -38.87 -2.96 4.17
C MET A 1 -38.26 -4.32 3.80
N LEU A 2 -38.15 -5.27 4.73
CA LEU A 2 -39.13 -6.29 5.06
C LEU A 2 -38.97 -6.64 6.55
N MET A 3 -39.85 -6.11 7.40
CA MET A 3 -39.92 -6.58 8.79
C MET A 3 -40.58 -7.96 8.74
N ALA A 4 -39.77 -9.01 8.77
CA ALA A 4 -40.23 -10.39 8.84
C ALA A 4 -41.11 -10.54 10.10
N LEU A 5 -42.42 -10.44 9.95
CA LEU A 5 -43.37 -10.66 11.04
C LEU A 5 -43.22 -12.10 11.53
N LEU A 6 -43.15 -12.28 12.85
CA LEU A 6 -43.19 -13.59 13.50
C LEU A 6 -44.41 -14.37 13.00
N PRO A 7 -44.31 -15.68 12.74
CA PRO A 7 -45.43 -16.46 12.26
C PRO A 7 -46.59 -16.42 13.26
N PRO A 8 -47.84 -16.19 12.82
CA PRO A 8 -49.02 -16.29 13.68
C PRO A 8 -49.21 -17.75 14.12
N LEU A 9 -49.86 -17.98 15.26
CA LEU A 9 -50.09 -19.34 15.77
C LEU A 9 -50.88 -20.17 14.74
N SER A 10 -50.47 -21.42 14.53
CA SER A 10 -51.11 -22.34 13.57
C SER A 10 -52.54 -22.75 13.95
N THR A 11 -52.89 -22.60 15.23
CA THR A 11 -54.22 -22.90 15.78
C THR A 11 -54.70 -21.76 16.67
N VAL A 12 -56.02 -21.50 16.60
CA VAL A 12 -56.72 -20.58 17.50
C VAL A 12 -57.64 -21.41 18.38
N SER A 13 -57.55 -21.22 19.69
CA SER A 13 -58.45 -21.86 20.66
C SER A 13 -59.57 -20.91 21.01
N SER A 14 -60.82 -21.30 20.72
CA SER A 14 -62.00 -20.59 21.20
C SER A 14 -62.67 -21.44 22.29
N THR A 15 -62.94 -20.83 23.45
CA THR A 15 -63.65 -21.49 24.54
C THR A 15 -65.10 -21.04 24.51
N ILE A 16 -66.02 -21.97 24.24
CA ILE A 16 -67.46 -21.73 24.30
C ILE A 16 -68.03 -22.81 25.24
N ASP A 17 -68.72 -22.39 26.31
CA ASP A 17 -69.34 -23.27 27.32
C ASP A 17 -68.41 -24.34 27.92
N GLY A 18 -67.20 -23.95 28.33
CA GLY A 18 -66.24 -24.87 29.01
C GLY A 18 -65.57 -25.90 28.09
N VAL A 19 -65.88 -25.90 26.79
CA VAL A 19 -65.22 -26.73 25.77
C VAL A 19 -64.26 -25.86 24.96
N THR A 20 -62.97 -26.13 25.07
CA THR A 20 -61.94 -25.58 24.18
C THR A 20 -62.01 -26.27 22.82
N THR A 21 -62.42 -25.54 21.78
CA THR A 21 -62.30 -26.01 20.39
C THR A 21 -61.09 -25.37 19.73
N THR A 22 -60.18 -26.21 19.23
CA THR A 22 -58.98 -25.79 18.50
C THR A 22 -59.28 -25.77 17.01
N SER A 23 -59.37 -24.57 16.41
CA SER A 23 -59.59 -24.41 14.96
C SER A 23 -58.30 -23.99 14.25
N SER A 24 -58.11 -24.46 13.01
CA SER A 24 -56.99 -24.06 12.14
C SER A 24 -57.03 -22.56 11.84
N ASN A 25 -55.89 -21.88 11.94
CA ASN A 25 -55.81 -20.44 11.72
C ASN A 25 -55.68 -20.09 10.21
N PRO A 26 -56.67 -19.46 9.56
CA PRO A 26 -56.55 -19.06 8.16
C PRO A 26 -55.44 -18.01 7.92
N ALA A 27 -55.11 -17.19 8.93
CA ALA A 27 -54.02 -16.21 8.82
C ALA A 27 -52.63 -16.88 8.73
N PHE A 28 -52.48 -18.09 9.28
CA PHE A 28 -51.24 -18.88 9.17
C PHE A 28 -51.01 -19.39 7.74
N LEU A 29 -52.08 -19.79 7.03
CA LEU A 29 -51.99 -20.20 5.63
C LEU A 29 -51.59 -19.04 4.72
N HIS A 30 -52.21 -17.87 4.91
CA HIS A 30 -51.85 -16.68 4.16
C HIS A 30 -50.39 -16.25 4.40
N TRP A 31 -49.94 -16.27 5.67
CA TRP A 31 -48.54 -16.01 6.01
C TRP A 31 -47.59 -17.01 5.33
N THR A 32 -47.95 -18.30 5.32
CA THR A 32 -47.12 -19.35 4.69
C THR A 32 -46.96 -19.12 3.19
N ILE A 33 -48.05 -18.79 2.50
CA ILE A 33 -47.99 -18.49 1.05
C ILE A 33 -47.07 -17.29 0.79
N GLN A 34 -47.20 -16.22 1.59
CA GLN A 34 -46.35 -15.03 1.46
C GLN A 34 -44.86 -15.35 1.73
N ASP A 35 -44.57 -16.11 2.79
CA ASP A 35 -43.20 -16.50 3.14
C ASP A 35 -42.54 -17.31 2.02
N GLN A 36 -43.27 -18.24 1.39
CA GLN A 36 -42.74 -19.05 0.30
C GLN A 36 -42.49 -18.24 -0.98
N ILE A 37 -43.30 -17.22 -1.27
CA ILE A 37 -43.05 -16.29 -2.39
C ILE A 37 -41.75 -15.51 -2.14
N ILE A 38 -41.56 -15.01 -0.93
CA ILE A 38 -40.35 -14.25 -0.56
C ILE A 38 -39.12 -15.16 -0.61
N LEU A 39 -39.22 -16.38 -0.08
CA LEU A 39 -38.13 -17.38 -0.13
C LEU A 39 -37.76 -17.72 -1.59
N GLY A 40 -38.75 -17.93 -2.45
CA GLY A 40 -38.53 -18.15 -3.89
C GLY A 40 -37.83 -16.96 -4.56
N ALA A 41 -38.23 -15.74 -4.22
CA ALA A 41 -37.56 -14.53 -4.71
C ALA A 41 -36.10 -14.46 -4.23
N ILE A 42 -35.83 -14.68 -2.95
CA ILE A 42 -34.46 -14.70 -2.38
C ILE A 42 -33.61 -15.75 -3.12
N ASN A 43 -34.13 -16.96 -3.29
CA ASN A 43 -33.42 -18.05 -3.98
C ASN A 43 -33.18 -17.73 -5.46
N SER A 44 -34.05 -16.95 -6.11
CA SER A 44 -33.87 -16.53 -7.50
C SER A 44 -32.80 -15.45 -7.68
N THR A 45 -32.54 -14.63 -6.65
CA THR A 45 -31.59 -13.51 -6.73
C THR A 45 -30.13 -13.91 -6.52
N HIS A 46 -29.84 -15.15 -6.12
CA HIS A 46 -28.48 -15.63 -5.88
C HIS A 46 -28.08 -16.74 -6.84
N THR A 47 -26.89 -16.65 -7.43
CA THR A 47 -26.35 -17.69 -8.31
C THR A 47 -25.77 -18.85 -7.48
N GLU A 48 -26.14 -20.06 -7.87
CA GLU A 48 -25.97 -21.39 -7.24
C GLU A 48 -24.62 -21.71 -6.56
N LYS A 49 -23.54 -20.97 -6.86
CA LYS A 49 -22.18 -21.27 -6.36
C LYS A 49 -21.81 -20.68 -5.01
N MET A 50 -22.50 -19.64 -4.55
CA MET A 50 -22.04 -18.94 -3.34
C MET A 50 -22.66 -19.49 -2.05
N PHE A 51 -23.88 -20.05 -2.06
CA PHE A 51 -24.59 -20.33 -0.80
C PHE A 51 -25.51 -21.56 -0.85
N THR A 52 -24.93 -22.76 -0.79
CA THR A 52 -25.66 -24.04 -0.67
C THR A 52 -26.46 -24.16 0.64
N SER A 53 -26.14 -23.37 1.67
CA SER A 53 -26.87 -23.37 2.95
C SER A 53 -28.20 -22.61 2.90
N ILE A 54 -28.33 -21.62 2.01
CA ILE A 54 -29.57 -20.82 1.88
C ILE A 54 -30.66 -21.64 1.19
N THR A 55 -30.28 -22.49 0.23
CA THR A 55 -31.23 -23.35 -0.52
C THR A 55 -31.88 -24.43 0.36
N GLN A 56 -31.29 -24.75 1.52
CA GLN A 56 -31.85 -25.69 2.50
C GLN A 56 -32.83 -25.02 3.49
N CYS A 57 -33.02 -23.70 3.42
CA CYS A 57 -33.92 -22.99 4.33
C CYS A 57 -35.39 -23.22 3.97
N ILE A 58 -36.20 -23.47 5.01
CA ILE A 58 -37.65 -23.72 4.87
C ILE A 58 -38.46 -22.41 5.00
N THR A 59 -37.88 -21.38 5.63
CA THR A 59 -38.53 -20.08 5.84
C THR A 59 -37.71 -18.94 5.27
N SER A 60 -38.38 -17.89 4.78
CA SER A 60 -37.70 -16.69 4.26
C SER A 60 -36.85 -15.99 5.33
N ARG A 61 -37.31 -16.01 6.59
CA ARG A 61 -36.58 -15.46 7.75
C ARG A 61 -35.24 -16.16 7.97
N SER A 62 -35.22 -17.50 7.89
CA SER A 62 -33.97 -18.27 8.04
C SER A 62 -33.00 -17.95 6.92
N ALA A 63 -33.48 -17.93 5.68
CA ALA A 63 -32.68 -17.59 4.50
C ALA A 63 -32.09 -16.17 4.64
N TRP A 64 -32.91 -15.19 5.03
CA TRP A 64 -32.47 -13.81 5.25
C TRP A 64 -31.44 -13.69 6.36
N THR A 65 -31.64 -14.36 7.50
CA THR A 65 -30.70 -14.29 8.63
C THR A 65 -29.31 -14.82 8.25
N ILE A 66 -29.27 -15.92 7.48
CA ILE A 66 -28.02 -16.49 6.96
C ILE A 66 -27.36 -15.51 5.98
N LEU A 67 -28.14 -14.98 5.02
CA LEU A 67 -27.66 -14.00 4.05
C LEU A 67 -27.09 -12.77 4.76
N GLU A 68 -27.84 -12.18 5.67
CA GLU A 68 -27.44 -11.01 6.45
C GLU A 68 -26.14 -11.27 7.19
N THR A 69 -26.02 -12.43 7.87
CA THR A 69 -24.80 -12.80 8.59
C THR A 69 -23.60 -12.90 7.65
N LEU A 70 -23.78 -13.52 6.48
CA LEU A 70 -22.71 -13.74 5.52
C LEU A 70 -22.28 -12.44 4.84
N PHE A 71 -23.23 -11.62 4.37
CA PHE A 71 -22.93 -10.33 3.77
C PHE A 71 -22.34 -9.35 4.78
N THR A 72 -22.80 -9.38 6.05
CA THR A 72 -22.20 -8.57 7.12
C THR A 72 -20.76 -9.00 7.39
N SER A 73 -20.51 -10.30 7.50
CA SER A 73 -19.16 -10.85 7.69
C SER A 73 -18.25 -10.50 6.51
N GLN A 74 -18.73 -10.70 5.28
CA GLN A 74 -17.99 -10.43 4.05
C GLN A 74 -17.70 -8.94 3.88
N SER A 75 -18.67 -8.08 4.17
CA SER A 75 -18.51 -6.62 4.15
C SER A 75 -17.44 -6.19 5.15
N ARG A 76 -17.50 -6.69 6.39
CA ARG A 76 -16.49 -6.41 7.42
C ARG A 76 -15.10 -6.90 7.01
N ALA A 77 -14.99 -8.10 6.43
CA ALA A 77 -13.74 -8.63 5.94
C ALA A 77 -13.17 -7.78 4.80
N HIS A 78 -14.02 -7.33 3.87
CA HIS A 78 -13.63 -6.44 2.78
C HIS A 78 -13.12 -5.09 3.30
N THR A 79 -13.82 -4.46 4.25
CA THR A 79 -13.36 -3.23 4.90
C THR A 79 -11.99 -3.43 5.55
N MET A 80 -11.83 -4.50 6.34
CA MET A 80 -10.53 -4.83 6.96
C MET A 80 -9.42 -5.04 5.92
N GLN A 81 -9.73 -5.70 4.81
CA GLN A 81 -8.78 -5.93 3.73
C GLN A 81 -8.32 -4.61 3.10
N VAL A 82 -9.22 -3.67 2.84
CA VAL A 82 -8.86 -2.37 2.26
C VAL A 82 -8.00 -1.55 3.23
N HIS A 83 -8.36 -1.53 4.53
CA HIS A 83 -7.52 -0.91 5.57
C HIS A 83 -6.13 -1.54 5.63
N TYR A 84 -6.05 -2.87 5.55
CA TYR A 84 -4.77 -3.59 5.53
C TYR A 84 -3.94 -3.24 4.28
N GLN A 85 -4.57 -3.21 3.10
CA GLN A 85 -3.92 -2.81 1.85
C GLN A 85 -3.40 -1.38 1.94
N MET A 86 -4.18 -0.45 2.49
CA MET A 86 -3.77 0.94 2.71
C MET A 86 -2.57 1.03 3.66
N ALA A 87 -2.64 0.36 4.81
CA ALA A 87 -1.59 0.39 5.82
C ALA A 87 -0.27 -0.23 5.34
N THR A 88 -0.35 -1.21 4.42
CA THR A 88 0.81 -1.95 3.89
C THR A 88 1.24 -1.51 2.49
N LEU A 89 0.52 -0.57 1.86
CA LEU A 89 0.87 -0.03 0.56
C LEU A 89 2.24 0.62 0.63
N LYS A 90 3.19 0.12 -0.16
CA LYS A 90 4.55 0.67 -0.26
C LYS A 90 4.84 1.02 -1.71
N LYS A 91 5.62 2.09 -1.95
CA LYS A 91 6.14 2.39 -3.29
C LYS A 91 7.02 1.26 -3.81
N GLY A 92 7.96 0.77 -2.98
CA GLY A 92 8.95 -0.22 -3.39
C GLY A 92 9.77 0.28 -4.59
N SER A 93 9.99 -0.60 -5.58
CA SER A 93 10.69 -0.29 -6.83
C SER A 93 9.79 0.31 -7.92
N SER A 94 8.51 0.55 -7.65
CA SER A 94 7.59 1.10 -8.64
C SER A 94 7.74 2.63 -8.78
N PHE A 95 7.44 3.15 -9.97
CA PHE A 95 7.40 4.59 -10.23
C PHE A 95 6.29 5.29 -9.42
N VAL A 96 6.51 6.57 -9.08
CA VAL A 96 5.56 7.40 -8.31
C VAL A 96 4.13 7.36 -8.88
N PRO A 97 3.87 7.50 -10.20
CA PRO A 97 2.52 7.47 -10.74
C PRO A 97 1.76 6.17 -10.44
N ASN A 98 2.43 5.02 -10.59
CA ASN A 98 1.82 3.71 -10.34
C ASN A 98 1.52 3.49 -8.86
N TYR A 99 2.34 4.05 -7.98
CA TYR A 99 2.10 4.02 -6.54
C TYR A 99 0.91 4.93 -6.18
N PHE A 100 0.88 6.15 -6.70
CA PHE A 100 -0.16 7.12 -6.44
C PHE A 100 -1.54 6.66 -6.95
N GLN A 101 -1.61 6.06 -8.14
CA GLN A 101 -2.86 5.50 -8.67
C GLN A 101 -3.43 4.39 -7.77
N ARG A 102 -2.57 3.51 -7.25
CA ARG A 102 -2.99 2.47 -6.30
C ARG A 102 -3.49 3.08 -4.99
N PHE A 103 -2.79 4.11 -4.50
CA PHE A 103 -3.21 4.86 -3.32
C PHE A 103 -4.59 5.52 -3.50
N GLN A 104 -4.83 6.18 -4.64
CA GLN A 104 -6.14 6.75 -4.97
C GLN A 104 -7.24 5.69 -5.00
N SER A 105 -6.99 4.55 -5.67
CA SER A 105 -7.99 3.48 -5.73
C SER A 105 -8.41 2.93 -4.36
N LEU A 106 -7.48 2.89 -3.39
CA LEU A 106 -7.78 2.49 -2.01
C LEU A 106 -8.55 3.58 -1.27
N THR A 107 -8.20 4.83 -1.49
CA THR A 107 -8.89 6.00 -0.91
C THR A 107 -10.33 6.09 -1.42
N ASP A 108 -10.55 5.89 -2.72
CA ASP A 108 -11.88 5.85 -3.34
C ASP A 108 -12.69 4.67 -2.81
N SER A 109 -12.05 3.52 -2.59
CA SER A 109 -12.68 2.35 -1.97
C SER A 109 -13.12 2.66 -0.54
N LEU A 110 -12.29 3.31 0.28
CA LEU A 110 -12.65 3.76 1.62
C LEU A 110 -13.81 4.80 1.59
N ALA A 111 -13.78 5.75 0.66
CA ALA A 111 -14.85 6.71 0.47
C ALA A 111 -16.18 6.02 0.11
N SER A 112 -16.15 4.99 -0.74
CA SER A 112 -17.34 4.19 -1.10
C SER A 112 -17.91 3.39 0.08
N MET A 113 -17.08 3.06 1.07
CA MET A 113 -17.50 2.43 2.33
C MET A 113 -18.02 3.44 3.36
N GLY A 114 -18.11 4.73 3.01
CA GLY A 114 -18.50 5.79 3.94
C GLY A 114 -17.40 6.20 4.92
N GLN A 115 -16.14 5.88 4.60
CA GLN A 115 -14.96 6.24 5.41
C GLN A 115 -13.97 7.09 4.58
N PRO A 116 -14.38 8.24 4.03
CA PRO A 116 -13.47 9.09 3.25
C PRO A 116 -12.34 9.63 4.13
N LEU A 117 -11.13 9.72 3.56
CA LEU A 117 -9.99 10.37 4.20
C LEU A 117 -10.00 11.86 3.87
N ASN A 118 -9.54 12.70 4.79
CA ASN A 118 -9.25 14.10 4.49
C ASN A 118 -7.85 14.26 3.87
N ASP A 119 -7.58 15.41 3.25
CA ASP A 119 -6.31 15.67 2.57
C ASP A 119 -5.10 15.46 3.49
N PHE A 120 -5.19 15.91 4.74
CA PHE A 120 -4.11 15.74 5.71
C PHE A 120 -3.80 14.26 5.99
N GLU A 121 -4.84 13.44 6.20
CA GLU A 121 -4.72 11.99 6.38
C GLU A 121 -4.14 11.34 5.12
N MET A 122 -4.63 11.74 3.94
CA MET A 122 -4.13 11.22 2.67
C MET A 122 -2.64 11.50 2.51
N VAL A 123 -2.21 12.73 2.74
CA VAL A 123 -0.80 13.15 2.66
C VAL A 123 0.05 12.38 3.68
N ALA A 124 -0.43 12.23 4.92
CA ALA A 124 0.28 11.47 5.94
C ALA A 124 0.48 9.99 5.55
N PHE A 125 -0.58 9.31 5.09
CA PHE A 125 -0.50 7.91 4.65
C PHE A 125 0.42 7.74 3.45
N LEU A 126 0.34 8.65 2.47
CA LEU A 126 1.15 8.63 1.27
C LEU A 126 2.64 8.76 1.61
N LEU A 127 3.01 9.73 2.45
CA LEU A 127 4.42 10.02 2.74
C LEU A 127 5.11 8.96 3.59
N VAL A 128 4.41 8.39 4.58
CA VAL A 128 4.96 7.38 5.51
C VAL A 128 5.45 6.10 4.81
N ARG A 129 5.02 5.86 3.56
CA ARG A 129 5.27 4.60 2.85
C ARG A 129 6.11 4.71 1.57
N LEU A 130 6.71 5.87 1.32
CA LEU A 130 7.60 6.12 0.19
C LEU A 130 9.03 5.62 0.41
N GLY A 131 9.48 5.53 1.67
CA GLY A 131 10.83 5.12 2.04
C GLY A 131 11.82 6.29 2.17
N PRO A 132 13.06 6.02 2.61
CA PRO A 132 14.00 7.06 3.07
C PRO A 132 14.46 8.04 1.97
N ASN A 133 14.42 7.60 0.71
CA ASN A 133 14.73 8.47 -0.42
C ASN A 133 13.76 9.67 -0.54
N TYR A 134 12.62 9.65 0.16
CA TYR A 134 11.62 10.71 0.14
C TYR A 134 11.52 11.46 1.49
N ASP A 135 12.44 11.21 2.44
CA ASP A 135 12.52 11.93 3.71
C ASP A 135 12.60 13.47 3.55
N PRO A 136 13.26 14.04 2.51
CA PRO A 136 13.22 15.48 2.27
C PRO A 136 11.79 16.03 2.06
N LEU A 137 10.88 15.25 1.46
CA LEU A 137 9.49 15.65 1.30
C LEU A 137 8.71 15.56 2.62
N MET A 138 8.99 14.54 3.44
CA MET A 138 8.42 14.45 4.79
C MET A 138 8.79 15.70 5.62
N MET A 139 10.06 16.13 5.53
CA MET A 139 10.53 17.34 6.20
C MET A 139 9.84 18.60 5.65
N LEU A 140 9.70 18.72 4.33
CA LEU A 140 9.00 19.83 3.69
C LEU A 140 7.55 19.97 4.18
N VAL A 141 6.82 18.84 4.27
CA VAL A 141 5.45 18.82 4.76
C VAL A 141 5.37 19.20 6.23
N THR A 142 6.26 18.66 7.06
CA THR A 142 6.24 18.94 8.50
C THR A 142 6.64 20.38 8.84
N ALA A 143 7.47 21.01 8.00
CA ALA A 143 7.92 22.39 8.20
C ALA A 143 6.90 23.45 7.75
N ARG A 144 5.92 23.08 6.91
CA ARG A 144 4.91 24.02 6.40
C ARG A 144 3.77 24.16 7.42
N VAL A 145 3.34 25.40 7.65
CA VAL A 145 2.21 25.71 8.56
C VAL A 145 0.86 25.43 7.90
N GLU A 146 0.76 25.68 6.59
CA GLU A 146 -0.44 25.41 5.81
C GLU A 146 -0.41 23.98 5.25
N PRO A 147 -1.51 23.20 5.37
CA PRO A 147 -1.54 21.83 4.88
C PRO A 147 -1.44 21.82 3.35
N PHE A 148 -0.68 20.87 2.82
CA PHE A 148 -0.65 20.61 1.39
C PHE A 148 -1.92 19.88 0.94
N SER A 149 -2.40 20.23 -0.24
CA SER A 149 -3.35 19.39 -0.98
C SER A 149 -2.66 18.13 -1.50
N ILE A 150 -3.46 17.09 -1.79
CA ILE A 150 -2.94 15.84 -2.33
C ILE A 150 -2.31 16.03 -3.72
N GLU A 151 -2.82 16.99 -4.50
CA GLU A 151 -2.32 17.33 -5.84
C GLU A 151 -0.93 17.98 -5.79
N GLU A 152 -0.72 18.95 -4.90
CA GLU A 152 0.60 19.58 -4.70
C GLU A 152 1.66 18.56 -4.26
N ILE A 153 1.29 17.62 -3.38
CA ILE A 153 2.21 16.55 -2.96
C ILE A 153 2.56 15.63 -4.12
N TYR A 154 1.61 15.31 -4.99
CA TYR A 154 1.88 14.50 -6.17
C TYR A 154 2.88 15.18 -7.11
N ASP A 155 2.74 16.48 -7.36
CA ASP A 155 3.68 17.26 -8.17
C ASP A 155 5.09 17.29 -7.57
N HIS A 156 5.18 17.45 -6.25
CA HIS A 156 6.46 17.36 -5.52
C HIS A 156 7.09 15.97 -5.61
N LEU A 157 6.29 14.90 -5.54
CA LEU A 157 6.77 13.52 -5.66
C LEU A 157 7.35 13.25 -7.06
N LEU A 158 6.68 13.68 -8.12
CA LEU A 158 7.17 13.54 -9.49
C LEU A 158 8.48 14.31 -9.69
N SER A 159 8.51 15.56 -9.23
CA SER A 159 9.71 16.41 -9.31
C SER A 159 10.89 15.79 -8.56
N HIS A 160 10.63 15.15 -7.42
CA HIS A 160 11.64 14.49 -6.62
C HIS A 160 12.13 13.18 -7.26
N GLU A 161 11.24 12.38 -7.87
CA GLU A 161 11.61 11.15 -8.58
C GLU A 161 12.56 11.45 -9.75
N LEU A 162 12.28 12.49 -10.54
CA LEU A 162 13.18 12.95 -11.62
C LEU A 162 14.56 13.36 -11.10
N LYS A 163 14.62 14.06 -9.96
CA LYS A 163 15.90 14.43 -9.33
C LYS A 163 16.67 13.21 -8.84
N LEU A 164 16.01 12.22 -8.27
CA LEU A 164 16.65 10.98 -7.82
C LEU A 164 17.28 10.23 -9.00
N GLU A 165 16.58 10.11 -10.12
CA GLU A 165 17.09 9.46 -11.33
C GLU A 165 18.33 10.18 -11.87
N HIS A 166 18.31 11.52 -11.88
CA HIS A 166 19.48 12.31 -12.31
C HIS A 166 20.69 12.09 -11.39
N HIS A 167 20.52 12.17 -10.06
CA HIS A 167 21.63 11.96 -9.13
C HIS A 167 22.19 10.54 -9.19
N GLN A 168 21.35 9.52 -9.39
CA GLN A 168 21.79 8.13 -9.56
C GLN A 168 22.69 7.98 -10.80
N SER A 169 22.33 8.60 -11.93
CA SER A 169 23.11 8.56 -13.17
C SER A 169 24.49 9.23 -13.04
N VAL A 170 24.57 10.36 -12.32
CA VAL A 170 25.81 11.09 -12.09
C VAL A 170 26.78 10.29 -11.22
N ILE A 171 26.26 9.61 -10.19
CA ILE A 171 27.07 8.76 -9.31
C ILE A 171 27.66 7.58 -10.11
N ASP A 172 26.88 6.91 -10.94
CA ASP A 172 27.36 5.79 -11.76
C ASP A 172 28.45 6.21 -12.76
N LEU A 173 28.27 7.36 -13.42
CA LEU A 173 29.32 7.95 -14.26
C LEU A 173 30.58 8.29 -13.46
N SER A 174 30.44 8.80 -12.24
CA SER A 174 31.58 9.16 -11.40
C SER A 174 32.38 7.94 -10.94
N ILE A 175 31.70 6.85 -10.56
CA ILE A 175 32.31 5.58 -10.16
C ILE A 175 33.01 4.94 -11.35
N THR A 176 32.35 4.93 -12.51
CA THR A 176 32.91 4.42 -13.76
C THR A 176 34.18 5.20 -14.14
N ARG A 177 34.12 6.53 -14.10
CA ARG A 177 35.27 7.40 -14.39
C ARG A 177 36.43 7.19 -13.42
N ALA A 178 36.14 7.01 -12.13
CA ALA A 178 37.16 6.70 -11.12
C ALA A 178 37.82 5.33 -11.35
N HIS A 179 37.05 4.30 -11.71
CA HIS A 179 37.59 2.99 -12.08
C HIS A 179 38.50 3.04 -13.31
N TYR A 180 38.10 3.76 -14.37
CA TYR A 180 38.95 3.94 -15.56
C TYR A 180 40.22 4.72 -15.25
N ALA A 181 40.17 5.74 -14.37
CA ALA A 181 41.34 6.48 -13.93
C ALA A 181 42.29 5.62 -13.06
N ALA A 182 41.75 4.74 -12.20
CA ALA A 182 42.54 3.86 -11.34
C ALA A 182 43.26 2.74 -12.13
N LEU A 183 42.64 2.21 -13.19
CA LEU A 183 43.25 1.20 -14.06
C LEU A 183 44.28 1.79 -15.04
N GLY A 184 44.19 3.09 -15.35
CA GLY A 184 45.15 3.81 -16.21
C GLY A 184 46.49 4.14 -15.55
N GLY A 185 46.68 3.83 -14.26
CA GLY A 185 47.89 4.17 -13.49
C GLY A 185 49.08 3.21 -13.63
N ASN A 186 48.92 2.03 -14.25
CA ASN A 186 50.00 1.05 -14.37
C ASN A 186 50.59 1.00 -15.78
N SER A 187 51.43 1.98 -16.11
CA SER A 187 52.38 1.89 -17.22
C SER A 187 53.82 1.99 -16.70
N LEU A 188 54.38 0.81 -16.44
CA LEU A 188 55.77 0.40 -16.64
C LEU A 188 56.81 1.53 -16.85
N CYS A 189 57.52 1.91 -15.78
CA CYS A 189 58.89 2.41 -15.92
C CYS A 189 59.87 1.25 -15.68
N HIS A 190 60.09 0.43 -16.71
CA HIS A 190 61.17 -0.55 -16.73
C HIS A 190 62.40 0.11 -17.38
N SER A 191 63.24 0.74 -16.55
CA SER A 191 64.56 1.21 -17.00
C SER A 191 65.62 0.19 -16.61
N HIS A 192 66.07 -0.57 -17.60
CA HIS A 192 67.32 -1.33 -17.53
C HIS A 192 68.50 -0.35 -17.34
N SER A 193 69.35 -0.58 -16.33
CA SER A 193 70.80 -0.63 -16.54
C SER A 193 71.51 -1.22 -15.33
N SER A 194 72.49 -2.07 -15.62
CA SER A 194 73.14 -3.03 -14.74
C SER A 194 74.13 -2.42 -13.73
N HIS A 195 74.16 -3.05 -12.55
CA HIS A 195 75.32 -3.44 -11.74
C HIS A 195 76.72 -2.92 -12.13
N ASN A 196 77.39 -2.23 -11.20
CA ASN A 196 78.69 -2.70 -10.69
C ASN A 196 79.04 -2.07 -9.33
N TYR A 197 79.41 -2.93 -8.37
CA TYR A 197 80.12 -2.59 -7.13
C TYR A 197 81.59 -2.28 -7.45
N ILE A 198 82.23 -1.35 -6.73
CA ILE A 198 83.56 -1.49 -6.07
C ILE A 198 83.81 -0.29 -5.15
N HIS A 199 84.15 -0.57 -3.89
CA HIS A 199 84.75 0.33 -2.89
C HIS A 199 86.10 0.91 -3.36
N ARG A 200 86.42 2.18 -3.03
CA ARG A 200 87.67 2.65 -2.36
C ARG A 200 87.82 4.18 -2.46
N ALA A 201 88.14 4.83 -1.34
CA ALA A 201 88.37 6.27 -1.18
C ALA A 201 89.86 6.68 -1.44
N PRO A 202 90.28 7.94 -1.17
CA PRO A 202 90.75 8.99 -2.11
C PRO A 202 92.30 9.16 -2.11
N PRO A 203 92.89 10.16 -2.82
CA PRO A 203 93.29 11.41 -2.14
C PRO A 203 93.41 12.73 -2.97
N PHE A 204 93.36 13.87 -2.23
CA PHE A 204 94.10 15.15 -2.32
C PHE A 204 94.38 15.93 -3.64
N GLY A 205 94.21 17.26 -3.56
CA GLY A 205 94.89 18.30 -4.37
C GLY A 205 94.02 19.54 -4.65
N GLN A 206 93.94 20.56 -3.77
CA GLN A 206 94.70 21.84 -3.78
C GLN A 206 94.70 22.65 -5.10
N GLY A 207 94.14 23.87 -5.05
CA GLY A 207 94.45 24.97 -5.98
C GLY A 207 93.47 26.17 -5.90
N PRO A 208 93.89 27.46 -5.81
CA PRO A 208 93.10 28.55 -5.22
C PRO A 208 92.81 29.77 -6.15
N SER A 209 92.20 30.82 -5.55
CA SER A 209 92.22 32.25 -5.96
C SER A 209 91.17 32.68 -7.01
N HIS A 210 90.50 33.85 -7.01
CA HIS A 210 90.47 35.13 -6.28
C HIS A 210 89.00 35.61 -6.37
N GLY A 211 88.35 36.21 -5.37
CA GLY A 211 88.54 37.59 -4.93
C GLY A 211 87.86 38.61 -5.85
N ASN A 212 86.70 39.18 -5.47
CA ASN A 212 86.60 40.63 -5.29
C ASN A 212 85.33 41.04 -4.51
N SER A 213 85.49 42.04 -3.65
CA SER A 213 84.47 42.62 -2.80
C SER A 213 84.33 44.10 -3.14
N ASN A 214 83.06 44.52 -3.25
CA ASN A 214 82.48 45.81 -2.86
C ASN A 214 82.98 47.15 -3.44
N ARG A 215 81.92 47.95 -3.69
CA ARG A 215 81.77 49.38 -3.39
C ARG A 215 81.84 50.33 -4.58
#